data_AF-A0A2V7XB20-F1
#
_entry.id   AF-A0A2V7XB20-F1
#
_cell.length_a   1.000
_cell.length_b   1.000
_cell.length_c   1.000
_cell.angle_alpha   90.00
_cell.angle_beta   90.00
_cell.angle_gamma   90.00
#
_symmetry.space_group_name_H-M   'P 1'
#
loop_
_entity.id
_entity.type
_entity.pdbx_description
1 polymer ?
#
loop_
_entity_poly.entity_id
_entity_poly.type
_entity_poly.pdbx_seq_one_letter_code
_entity_poly.pdbx_strand_id
1 'polypeptide(L)'
;NEVARDVIDPQTKVSVAERWRARLVMDAKAEDRKEARDRRDLRISALGSGSDFTPFLQHLGIASLNLGYGGEDDGGEYHSIYDSFDLYTRFKDPTFEYGIALAQTVGRAELRLAEADVLPFEFTAFADTLSRYVTEVGKLADDMRDETEETSRRLRDRTYQLAADPKQVEVPPSPRPSVPYISLAAPCPWRRRRPSTSCSWPRNAA
;
A
#
# COMPACT_ATOMS: atom_id res chain seq x y z
N ASN A 1 -5.67 -5.83 -13.71
CA ASN A 1 -4.27 -6.08 -14.15
C ASN A 1 -4.21 -7.13 -15.28
N GLU A 2 -5.13 -7.06 -16.24
CA GLU A 2 -5.18 -8.01 -17.35
C GLU A 2 -4.06 -7.81 -18.36
N VAL A 3 -3.67 -6.55 -18.62
CA VAL A 3 -2.55 -6.21 -19.53
C VAL A 3 -1.27 -6.97 -19.16
N ALA A 4 -0.97 -7.11 -17.87
CA ALA A 4 0.21 -7.85 -17.40
C ALA A 4 0.16 -9.36 -17.75
N ARG A 5 -1.02 -9.94 -17.98
CA ARG A 5 -1.14 -11.33 -18.45
C ARG A 5 -0.81 -11.48 -19.93
N ASP A 6 -0.99 -10.42 -20.70
CA ASP A 6 -0.83 -10.43 -22.16
C ASP A 6 0.55 -9.95 -22.63
N VAL A 7 1.34 -9.37 -21.73
CA VAL A 7 2.74 -9.00 -21.99
C VAL A 7 3.64 -10.12 -21.49
N ILE A 8 4.56 -10.56 -22.36
CA ILE A 8 5.54 -11.58 -22.03
C ILE A 8 6.77 -10.91 -21.45
N ASP A 9 7.23 -11.45 -20.33
CA ASP A 9 8.46 -11.03 -19.70
C ASP A 9 9.67 -11.43 -20.57
N PRO A 10 10.60 -10.49 -20.85
CA PRO A 10 11.67 -10.75 -21.81
C PRO A 10 12.73 -11.74 -21.32
N GLN A 11 12.93 -11.95 -20.02
CA GLN A 11 14.00 -12.87 -19.56
C GLN A 11 13.46 -14.27 -19.25
N THR A 12 12.32 -14.35 -18.54
CA THR A 12 11.73 -15.62 -18.08
C THR A 12 10.76 -16.23 -19.09
N LYS A 13 10.34 -15.45 -20.11
CA LYS A 13 9.43 -15.87 -21.19
C LYS A 13 8.05 -16.35 -20.72
N VAL A 14 7.69 -16.08 -19.47
CA VAL A 14 6.33 -16.22 -18.93
C VAL A 14 5.57 -14.89 -19.02
N SER A 15 4.29 -14.85 -18.65
CA SER A 15 3.58 -13.58 -18.58
C SER A 15 4.15 -12.68 -17.48
N VAL A 16 4.10 -11.36 -17.66
CA VAL A 16 4.54 -10.38 -16.66
C VAL A 16 3.73 -10.55 -15.36
N ALA A 17 2.46 -10.92 -15.46
CA ALA A 17 1.63 -11.23 -14.30
C ALA A 17 2.14 -12.45 -13.51
N GLU A 18 2.63 -13.49 -14.17
CA GLU A 18 3.22 -14.66 -13.51
C GLU A 18 4.52 -14.29 -12.80
N ARG A 19 5.43 -13.57 -13.47
CA ARG A 19 6.67 -13.11 -12.84
C ARG A 19 6.41 -12.18 -11.67
N TRP A 20 5.51 -11.22 -11.83
CA TRP A 20 5.13 -10.29 -10.75
C TRP A 20 4.52 -11.03 -9.56
N ARG A 21 3.65 -12.03 -9.80
CA ARG A 21 3.13 -12.89 -8.72
C ARG A 21 4.23 -13.64 -8.00
N ALA A 22 5.17 -14.25 -8.74
CA ALA A 22 6.29 -14.97 -8.13
C ALA A 22 7.10 -14.06 -7.21
N ARG A 23 7.39 -12.83 -7.64
CA ARG A 23 8.11 -11.84 -6.82
C ARG A 23 7.32 -11.42 -5.59
N LEU A 24 6.03 -11.10 -5.74
CA LEU A 24 5.14 -10.77 -4.62
C LEU A 24 5.09 -11.88 -3.57
N VAL A 25 5.06 -13.15 -3.98
CA VAL A 25 5.03 -14.30 -3.06
C VAL A 25 6.34 -14.43 -2.27
N MET A 26 7.48 -14.13 -2.89
CA MET A 26 8.80 -14.15 -2.24
C MET A 26 8.95 -13.02 -1.23
N ASP A 27 8.43 -11.84 -1.56
CA ASP A 27 8.59 -10.63 -0.73
C ASP A 27 7.49 -10.51 0.33
N ALA A 28 6.37 -11.23 0.18
CA ALA A 28 5.25 -11.17 1.09
C ALA A 28 5.59 -11.73 2.49
N LYS A 29 5.08 -11.03 3.51
CA LYS A 29 4.95 -11.53 4.88
C LYS A 29 4.13 -12.82 4.90
N ALA A 30 4.30 -13.62 5.96
CA ALA A 30 3.61 -14.90 6.10
C ALA A 30 2.08 -14.77 5.97
N GLU A 31 1.53 -13.67 6.50
CA GLU A 31 0.10 -13.33 6.52
C GLU A 31 -0.44 -13.07 5.10
N ASP A 32 0.32 -12.34 4.28
CA ASP A 32 -0.10 -11.92 2.93
C ASP A 32 0.24 -12.96 1.84
N ARG A 33 1.14 -13.91 2.13
CA ARG A 33 1.64 -14.87 1.13
C ARG A 33 0.54 -15.74 0.53
N LYS A 34 -0.47 -16.11 1.32
CA LYS A 34 -1.61 -16.89 0.82
C LYS A 34 -2.42 -16.09 -0.19
N GLU A 35 -2.71 -14.82 0.12
CA GLU A 35 -3.43 -13.94 -0.80
C GLU A 35 -2.64 -13.76 -2.10
N ALA A 36 -1.33 -13.49 -2.01
CA ALA A 36 -0.47 -13.34 -3.19
C ALA A 36 -0.47 -14.57 -4.11
N ARG A 37 -0.63 -15.78 -3.56
CA ARG A 37 -0.70 -17.04 -4.33
C ARG A 37 -2.07 -17.28 -4.96
N ASP A 38 -3.14 -17.06 -4.20
CA ASP A 38 -4.47 -17.60 -4.54
C ASP A 38 -5.38 -16.56 -5.19
N ARG A 39 -5.16 -15.26 -4.94
CA ARG A 39 -6.01 -14.20 -5.47
C ARG A 39 -5.96 -14.19 -7.00
N ARG A 40 -7.10 -14.04 -7.70
CA ARG A 40 -7.14 -14.07 -9.17
C ARG A 40 -6.36 -12.91 -9.80
N ASP A 41 -6.49 -11.73 -9.24
CA ASP A 41 -5.78 -10.50 -9.58
C ASP A 41 -4.65 -10.22 -8.58
N LEU A 42 -3.70 -9.36 -8.95
CA LEU A 42 -2.62 -8.88 -8.10
C LEU A 42 -2.96 -7.52 -7.50
N ARG A 43 -2.70 -7.32 -6.20
CA ARG A 43 -2.86 -6.00 -5.57
C ARG A 43 -1.87 -5.02 -6.18
N ILE A 44 -2.37 -3.83 -6.54
CA ILE A 44 -1.56 -2.68 -6.94
C ILE A 44 -1.44 -1.77 -5.72
N SER A 45 -0.22 -1.35 -5.41
CA SER A 45 0.05 -0.46 -4.29
C SER A 45 -0.59 0.92 -4.48
N ALA A 46 -0.95 1.58 -3.37
CA ALA A 46 -1.46 2.94 -3.42
C ALA A 46 -0.41 3.93 -3.95
N LEU A 47 -0.85 4.88 -4.77
CA LEU A 47 -0.01 5.98 -5.23
C LEU A 47 0.12 7.05 -4.14
N GLY A 48 1.36 7.41 -3.81
CA GLY A 48 1.70 8.49 -2.88
C GLY A 48 1.91 9.83 -3.59
N SER A 49 2.94 10.57 -3.19
CA SER A 49 3.38 11.82 -3.82
C SER A 49 4.85 11.68 -4.24
N GLY A 50 5.09 11.04 -5.39
CA GLY A 50 6.45 10.72 -5.85
C GLY A 50 6.68 10.93 -7.35
N SER A 51 5.70 11.42 -8.09
CA SER A 51 5.80 11.67 -9.54
C SER A 51 4.65 12.59 -10.00
N ASP A 52 4.58 12.85 -11.30
CA ASP A 52 3.67 13.81 -11.92
C ASP A 52 2.18 13.39 -11.88
N PHE A 53 1.88 12.14 -11.56
CA PHE A 53 0.49 11.69 -11.32
C PHE A 53 -0.14 12.34 -10.08
N THR A 54 0.66 12.93 -9.17
CA THR A 54 0.21 13.45 -7.88
C THR A 54 -0.91 14.47 -7.99
N PRO A 55 -0.80 15.58 -8.76
CA PRO A 55 -1.88 16.54 -8.92
C PRO A 55 -3.14 15.93 -9.57
N PHE A 56 -3.00 14.99 -10.50
CA PHE A 56 -4.15 14.33 -11.13
C PHE A 56 -4.95 13.53 -10.09
N LEU A 57 -4.27 12.71 -9.29
CA LEU A 57 -4.92 11.87 -8.29
C LEU A 57 -5.39 12.67 -7.07
N GLN A 58 -4.49 13.41 -6.42
CA GLN A 58 -4.73 13.96 -5.09
C GLN A 58 -5.46 15.31 -5.12
N HIS A 59 -5.29 16.10 -6.19
CA HIS A 59 -5.96 17.40 -6.32
C HIS A 59 -7.23 17.32 -7.18
N LEU A 60 -7.16 16.64 -8.33
CA LEU A 60 -8.29 16.57 -9.27
C LEU A 60 -9.18 15.32 -9.10
N GLY A 61 -8.74 14.31 -8.36
CA GLY A 61 -9.50 13.06 -8.18
C GLY A 61 -9.58 12.19 -9.44
N ILE A 62 -8.64 12.35 -10.37
CA ILE A 62 -8.58 11.60 -11.62
C ILE A 62 -7.89 10.25 -11.36
N ALA A 63 -8.55 9.15 -11.74
CA ALA A 63 -7.96 7.82 -11.68
C ALA A 63 -6.62 7.79 -12.43
N SER A 64 -5.57 7.46 -11.69
CA SER A 64 -4.18 7.57 -12.15
C SER A 64 -3.45 6.25 -11.94
N LEU A 65 -2.49 5.95 -12.81
CA LEU A 65 -1.69 4.73 -12.78
C LEU A 65 -0.23 5.07 -13.08
N ASN A 66 0.70 4.50 -12.32
CA ASN A 66 2.13 4.55 -12.61
C ASN A 66 2.63 3.13 -12.92
N LEU A 67 3.36 2.98 -14.02
CA LEU A 67 3.85 1.70 -14.52
C LEU A 67 5.36 1.74 -14.70
N GLY A 68 6.04 0.68 -14.26
CA GLY A 68 7.48 0.52 -14.41
C GLY A 68 7.90 -0.92 -14.16
N TYR A 69 9.09 -1.27 -14.66
CA TYR A 69 9.79 -2.51 -14.33
C TYR A 69 10.99 -2.18 -13.43
N GLY A 70 11.26 -3.04 -12.45
CA GLY A 70 12.36 -2.87 -11.51
C GLY A 70 12.32 -3.90 -10.39
N GLY A 71 13.13 -3.69 -9.34
CA GLY A 71 13.15 -4.54 -8.13
C GLY A 71 14.12 -5.71 -8.16
N GLU A 72 15.01 -5.72 -9.16
CA GLU A 72 16.11 -6.70 -9.30
C GLU A 72 17.50 -6.05 -9.20
N ASP A 73 17.56 -4.73 -9.22
CA ASP A 73 18.78 -3.98 -8.99
C ASP A 73 18.92 -3.61 -7.51
N ASP A 74 20.18 -3.49 -7.05
CA ASP A 74 20.49 -3.00 -5.70
C ASP A 74 20.22 -1.47 -5.57
N GLY A 75 20.05 -0.78 -6.70
CA GLY A 75 19.81 0.66 -6.78
C GLY A 75 21.00 1.52 -6.33
N GLY A 76 20.69 2.76 -5.90
CA GLY A 76 21.65 3.70 -5.30
C GLY A 76 22.17 4.81 -6.22
N GLU A 77 21.94 4.69 -7.54
CA GLU A 77 22.33 5.71 -8.51
C GLU A 77 21.34 6.88 -8.63
N TYR A 78 20.09 6.69 -8.19
CA TYR A 78 19.02 7.68 -8.39
C TYR A 78 19.40 9.04 -7.81
N HIS A 79 19.17 10.12 -8.58
CA HIS A 79 19.58 11.49 -8.25
C HIS A 79 21.10 11.67 -8.04
N SER A 80 21.93 10.81 -8.61
CA SER A 80 23.38 10.95 -8.57
C SER A 80 23.97 11.20 -9.96
N ILE A 81 25.25 11.58 -10.00
CA ILE A 81 26.02 11.69 -11.26
C ILE A 81 26.28 10.33 -11.94
N TYR A 82 25.98 9.23 -11.26
CA TYR A 82 26.17 7.88 -11.79
C TYR A 82 24.98 7.40 -12.62
N ASP A 83 23.82 8.06 -12.50
CA ASP A 83 22.66 7.81 -13.36
C ASP A 83 22.97 8.30 -14.78
N SER A 84 23.49 7.39 -15.60
CA SER A 84 24.06 7.67 -16.90
C SER A 84 23.67 6.58 -17.90
N PHE A 85 23.71 6.92 -19.18
CA PHE A 85 23.44 5.96 -20.25
C PHE A 85 24.40 4.75 -20.21
N ASP A 86 25.65 4.96 -19.79
CA ASP A 86 26.63 3.88 -19.62
C ASP A 86 26.21 2.91 -18.51
N LEU A 87 25.73 3.41 -17.37
CA LEU A 87 25.17 2.57 -16.30
C LEU A 87 23.97 1.78 -16.81
N TYR A 88 23.05 2.44 -17.50
CA TYR A 88 21.83 1.81 -18.02
C TYR A 88 22.13 0.66 -18.97
N THR A 89 22.99 0.91 -19.97
CA THR A 89 23.31 -0.06 -21.03
C THR A 89 24.23 -1.19 -20.60
N ARG A 90 24.97 -1.04 -19.49
CA ARG A 90 25.84 -2.10 -18.98
C ARG A 90 25.18 -2.95 -17.90
N PHE A 91 24.34 -2.34 -17.05
CA PHE A 91 23.92 -2.97 -15.81
C PHE A 91 22.40 -2.98 -15.59
N LYS A 92 21.63 -2.08 -16.20
CA LYS A 92 20.17 -2.03 -15.99
C LYS A 92 19.42 -2.84 -17.04
N ASP A 93 19.54 -2.47 -18.31
CA ASP A 93 18.85 -3.13 -19.42
C ASP A 93 19.73 -3.16 -20.68
N PRO A 94 20.78 -4.03 -20.72
CA PRO A 94 21.76 -4.03 -21.80
C PRO A 94 21.19 -4.36 -23.19
N THR A 95 20.09 -5.10 -23.22
CA THR A 95 19.39 -5.50 -24.45
C THR A 95 18.20 -4.60 -24.78
N PHE A 96 17.89 -3.61 -23.93
CA PHE A 96 16.71 -2.73 -24.03
C PHE A 96 15.36 -3.47 -24.05
N GLU A 97 15.35 -4.75 -23.68
CA GLU A 97 14.16 -5.58 -23.80
C GLU A 97 13.07 -5.18 -22.79
N TYR A 98 13.46 -4.68 -21.61
CA TYR A 98 12.48 -4.17 -20.65
C TYR A 98 11.93 -2.80 -21.03
N GLY A 99 12.72 -1.94 -21.68
CA GLY A 99 12.19 -0.74 -22.31
C GLY A 99 11.07 -1.06 -23.31
N ILE A 100 11.27 -2.10 -24.12
CA ILE A 100 10.24 -2.60 -25.07
C ILE A 100 9.04 -3.18 -24.31
N ALA A 101 9.26 -4.02 -23.30
CA ALA A 101 8.18 -4.61 -22.50
C ALA A 101 7.33 -3.54 -21.79
N LEU A 102 7.96 -2.47 -21.28
CA LEU A 102 7.29 -1.32 -20.70
C LEU A 102 6.45 -0.58 -21.73
N ALA A 103 7.01 -0.28 -22.91
CA ALA A 103 6.27 0.37 -23.98
C ALA A 103 5.04 -0.47 -24.42
N GLN A 104 5.19 -1.80 -24.51
CA GLN A 104 4.07 -2.70 -24.80
C GLN A 104 3.00 -2.67 -23.69
N THR A 105 3.43 -2.67 -22.42
CA THR A 105 2.51 -2.64 -21.27
C THR A 105 1.72 -1.34 -21.22
N VAL A 106 2.40 -0.20 -21.31
CA VAL A 106 1.78 1.13 -21.29
C VAL A 106 0.85 1.29 -22.50
N GLY A 107 1.35 0.99 -23.71
CA GLY A 107 0.56 1.13 -24.93
C GLY A 107 -0.70 0.27 -24.93
N ARG A 108 -0.63 -0.97 -24.43
CA ARG A 108 -1.83 -1.83 -24.28
C ARG A 108 -2.81 -1.28 -23.25
N ALA A 109 -2.32 -0.73 -22.13
CA ALA A 109 -3.19 -0.14 -21.12
C ALA A 109 -3.90 1.12 -21.66
N GLU A 110 -3.17 1.96 -22.39
CA GLU A 110 -3.71 3.17 -23.02
C GLU A 110 -4.74 2.85 -24.10
N LEU A 111 -4.42 1.96 -25.05
CA LEU A 111 -5.35 1.54 -26.10
C LEU A 111 -6.64 0.94 -25.53
N ARG A 112 -6.53 0.12 -24.47
CA ARG A 112 -7.71 -0.43 -23.78
C ARG A 112 -8.59 0.65 -23.13
N LEU A 113 -8.01 1.77 -22.68
CA LEU A 113 -8.79 2.87 -22.13
C LEU A 113 -9.37 3.76 -23.24
N ALA A 114 -8.60 4.00 -24.30
CA ALA A 114 -8.98 4.87 -25.41
C ALA A 114 -10.05 4.26 -26.32
N GLU A 115 -10.03 2.94 -26.54
CA GLU A 115 -10.97 2.23 -27.41
C GLU A 115 -12.14 1.56 -26.65
N ALA A 116 -12.25 1.75 -25.35
CA ALA A 116 -13.31 1.12 -24.57
C ALA A 116 -14.67 1.81 -24.78
N ASP A 117 -15.66 1.07 -25.27
CA ASP A 117 -17.07 1.49 -25.26
C ASP A 117 -17.57 1.77 -23.83
N VAL A 118 -17.08 0.97 -22.88
CA VAL A 118 -17.34 1.12 -21.44
C VAL A 118 -16.01 1.05 -20.72
N LEU A 119 -15.67 2.11 -19.98
CA LEU A 119 -14.40 2.19 -19.27
C LEU A 119 -14.24 0.98 -18.33
N PRO A 120 -13.10 0.26 -18.39
CA PRO A 120 -12.84 -0.96 -17.63
C PRO A 120 -12.48 -0.67 -16.16
N PHE A 121 -13.26 0.19 -15.49
CA PHE A 121 -13.10 0.46 -14.07
C PHE A 121 -13.80 -0.60 -13.23
N GLU A 122 -13.08 -1.07 -12.20
CA GLU A 122 -13.52 -2.12 -11.31
C GLU A 122 -13.60 -1.53 -9.89
N PHE A 123 -14.84 -1.28 -9.43
CA PHE A 123 -15.09 -0.64 -8.13
C PHE A 123 -15.18 -1.63 -6.97
N THR A 124 -15.18 -2.92 -7.27
CA THR A 124 -15.32 -4.01 -6.29
C THR A 124 -13.99 -4.25 -5.57
N ALA A 125 -12.88 -4.22 -6.29
CA ALA A 125 -11.51 -4.18 -5.81
C ALA A 125 -11.20 -2.88 -5.05
N PHE A 126 -11.80 -1.77 -5.46
CA PHE A 126 -11.73 -0.53 -4.69
C PHE A 126 -12.42 -0.69 -3.32
N ALA A 127 -13.63 -1.23 -3.28
CA ALA A 127 -14.35 -1.50 -2.04
C ALA A 127 -13.62 -2.53 -1.14
N ASP A 128 -13.04 -3.57 -1.72
CA ASP A 128 -12.17 -4.53 -1.02
C ASP A 128 -10.97 -3.82 -0.37
N THR A 129 -10.29 -2.96 -1.12
CA THR A 129 -9.14 -2.19 -0.63
C THR A 129 -9.54 -1.23 0.49
N LEU A 130 -10.66 -0.52 0.34
CA LEU A 130 -11.19 0.36 1.39
C LEU A 130 -11.52 -0.41 2.68
N SER A 131 -12.12 -1.60 2.56
CA SER A 131 -12.43 -2.45 3.70
C SER A 131 -11.18 -2.92 4.44
N ARG A 132 -10.11 -3.23 3.69
CA ARG A 132 -8.79 -3.53 4.25
C ARG A 132 -8.21 -2.32 5.01
N TYR A 133 -8.25 -1.12 4.43
CA TYR A 133 -7.75 0.09 5.10
C TYR A 133 -8.53 0.43 6.37
N VAL A 134 -9.85 0.25 6.38
CA VAL A 134 -10.65 0.40 7.61
C VAL A 134 -10.16 -0.55 8.70
N THR A 135 -9.87 -1.80 8.34
CA THR A 135 -9.35 -2.81 9.28
C THR A 135 -7.95 -2.43 9.79
N GLU A 136 -7.05 -1.99 8.90
CA GLU A 136 -5.69 -1.59 9.25
C GLU A 136 -5.67 -0.35 10.15
N VAL A 137 -6.49 0.66 9.86
CA VAL A 137 -6.62 1.87 10.69
C VAL A 137 -7.22 1.53 12.07
N GLY A 138 -8.19 0.62 12.13
CA GLY A 138 -8.75 0.13 13.38
C GLY A 138 -7.68 -0.54 14.24
N LYS A 139 -6.95 -1.49 13.66
CA LYS A 139 -5.83 -2.18 14.33
C LYS A 139 -4.76 -1.20 14.80
N LEU A 140 -4.38 -0.23 13.96
CA LEU A 140 -3.40 0.79 14.33
C LEU A 140 -3.88 1.60 15.55
N ALA A 141 -5.15 1.98 15.60
CA ALA A 141 -5.70 2.72 16.73
C ALA A 141 -5.70 1.89 18.02
N ASP A 142 -5.95 0.58 17.93
CA ASP A 142 -5.88 -0.34 19.06
C ASP A 142 -4.43 -0.52 19.53
N ASP A 143 -3.49 -0.81 18.62
CA ASP A 143 -2.07 -0.94 18.91
C ASP A 143 -1.50 0.33 19.59
N MET A 144 -1.91 1.51 19.11
CA MET A 144 -1.52 2.80 19.71
C MET A 144 -2.06 2.99 21.14
N ARG A 145 -3.26 2.47 21.45
CA ARG A 145 -3.82 2.51 22.82
C ARG A 145 -2.99 1.62 23.74
N ASP A 146 -2.75 0.38 23.32
CA ASP A 146 -2.01 -0.61 24.10
C ASP A 146 -0.57 -0.11 24.37
N GLU A 147 0.12 0.44 23.37
CA GLU A 147 1.47 1.00 23.53
C GLU A 147 1.48 2.21 24.49
N THR A 148 0.46 3.08 24.40
CA THR A 148 0.34 4.26 25.25
C THR A 148 0.07 3.87 26.71
N GLU A 149 -0.79 2.88 26.94
CA GLU A 149 -1.07 2.35 28.28
C GLU A 149 0.14 1.67 28.90
N GLU A 150 0.86 0.87 28.11
CA GLU A 150 2.08 0.19 28.55
C GLU A 150 3.19 1.18 28.86
N THR A 151 3.41 2.19 28.00
CA THR A 151 4.37 3.27 28.27
C THR A 151 4.01 4.02 29.54
N SER A 152 2.73 4.34 29.74
CA SER A 152 2.24 5.02 30.94
C SER A 152 2.41 4.16 32.20
N ARG A 153 2.26 2.83 32.09
CA ARG A 153 2.53 1.89 33.18
C ARG A 153 4.01 1.91 33.56
N ARG A 154 4.92 1.79 32.58
CA ARG A 154 6.38 1.82 32.76
C ARG A 154 6.89 3.13 33.37
N LEU A 155 6.22 4.24 33.10
CA LEU A 155 6.52 5.52 33.73
C LEU A 155 6.07 5.54 35.21
N ARG A 156 4.89 4.99 35.51
CA ARG A 156 4.34 4.96 36.88
C ARG A 156 5.11 4.03 37.82
N ASP A 157 5.51 2.86 37.34
CA ASP A 157 6.27 1.86 38.13
C ASP A 157 7.79 2.09 38.11
N ARG A 158 8.26 3.14 37.43
CA ARG A 158 9.67 3.52 37.27
C ARG A 158 10.51 2.46 36.55
N THR A 159 9.92 1.57 35.74
CA THR A 159 10.64 0.55 34.97
C THR A 159 11.80 1.15 34.18
N TYR A 160 11.60 2.29 33.52
CA TYR A 160 12.68 2.95 32.77
C TYR A 160 13.86 3.36 33.65
N GLN A 161 13.62 3.85 34.86
CA GLN A 161 14.69 4.28 35.78
C GLN A 161 15.43 3.08 36.36
N LEU A 162 14.73 1.98 36.61
CA LEU A 162 15.31 0.75 37.16
C LEU A 162 16.10 -0.05 36.12
N ALA A 163 15.70 0.00 34.85
CA ALA A 163 16.36 -0.70 33.75
C ALA A 163 17.54 0.07 33.14
N ALA A 164 17.61 1.39 33.33
CA ALA A 164 18.66 2.24 32.75
C ALA A 164 20.05 1.92 33.33
N ASP A 165 21.08 1.93 32.47
CA ASP A 165 22.49 1.87 32.89
C ASP A 165 22.90 3.19 33.54
N PRO A 166 23.31 3.22 34.82
CA PRO A 166 23.73 4.46 35.49
C PRO A 166 24.94 5.15 34.85
N LYS A 167 25.70 4.47 33.99
CA LYS A 167 26.84 5.04 33.26
C LYS A 167 26.44 5.77 31.98
N GLN A 168 25.19 5.62 31.53
CA GLN A 168 24.68 6.24 30.31
C GLN A 168 23.55 7.21 30.64
N VAL A 169 23.51 8.34 29.91
CA VAL A 169 22.43 9.31 30.06
C VAL A 169 21.26 8.86 29.18
N GLU A 170 20.31 8.16 29.78
CA GLU A 170 19.04 7.82 29.14
C GLU A 170 17.91 8.70 29.66
N VAL A 171 17.13 9.26 28.74
CA VAL A 171 15.96 10.08 29.09
C VAL A 171 14.70 9.23 28.83
N PRO A 172 13.84 9.01 29.84
CA PRO A 172 12.61 8.28 29.63
C PRO A 172 11.67 9.03 28.68
N PRO A 173 10.81 8.31 27.93
CA PRO A 173 9.85 8.93 27.04
C PRO A 173 8.92 9.87 27.82
N SER A 174 8.48 10.96 27.18
CA SER A 174 7.49 11.86 27.77
C SER A 174 6.12 11.18 27.84
N PRO A 175 5.31 11.47 28.88
CA PRO A 175 3.93 10.99 28.96
C PRO A 175 3.12 11.43 27.73
N ARG A 176 2.42 10.48 27.10
CA ARG A 176 1.51 10.74 25.98
C ARG A 176 0.05 10.78 26.49
N PRO A 177 -0.83 11.61 25.89
CA PRO A 177 -2.25 11.58 26.22
C PRO A 177 -2.89 10.26 25.76
N SER A 178 -4.01 9.88 26.39
CA SER A 178 -4.76 8.67 26.01
C SER A 178 -5.25 8.76 24.57
N VAL A 179 -5.07 7.68 23.81
CA VAL A 179 -5.54 7.61 22.43
C VAL A 179 -7.07 7.43 22.41
N PRO A 180 -7.83 8.32 21.75
CA PRO A 180 -9.29 8.28 21.79
C PRO A 180 -9.85 7.04 21.10
N TYR A 181 -11.05 6.61 21.52
CA TYR A 181 -11.81 5.60 20.80
C TYR A 181 -12.40 6.17 19.51
N ILE A 182 -12.17 5.50 18.38
CA ILE A 182 -12.70 5.88 17.08
C ILE A 182 -13.55 4.71 16.58
N SER A 183 -14.86 4.94 16.40
CA SER A 183 -15.73 3.94 15.77
C SER A 183 -15.59 4.03 14.26
N LEU A 184 -15.09 2.95 13.64
CA LEU A 184 -15.03 2.79 12.19
C LEU A 184 -16.19 1.95 11.63
N ALA A 185 -17.22 1.72 12.46
CA ALA A 185 -18.42 1.03 12.00
C ALA A 185 -19.12 1.87 10.93
N ALA A 186 -19.68 1.20 9.92
CA ALA A 186 -20.50 1.87 8.93
C ALA A 186 -21.62 2.63 9.65
N PRO A 187 -21.81 3.95 9.38
CA PRO A 187 -22.95 4.66 9.93
C PRO A 187 -24.21 3.92 9.51
N CYS A 188 -25.13 3.75 10.46
CA CYS A 188 -26.38 3.03 10.23
C CYS A 188 -26.99 3.54 8.90
N PRO A 189 -27.27 2.66 7.92
CA PRO A 189 -27.77 3.11 6.64
C PRO A 189 -29.01 3.97 6.89
N TRP A 190 -29.10 5.09 6.17
CA TRP A 190 -30.27 5.96 6.17
C TRP A 190 -31.47 5.12 5.74
N ARG A 191 -32.11 4.48 6.72
CA ARG A 191 -33.18 3.53 6.48
C ARG A 191 -34.33 4.37 5.98
N ARG A 192 -34.69 4.23 4.70
CA ARG A 192 -36.02 4.61 4.22
C ARG A 192 -37.01 3.99 5.20
N ARG A 193 -37.60 4.84 6.03
CA ARG A 193 -38.67 4.60 7.02
C ARG A 193 -39.18 3.15 7.02
N ARG A 194 -38.56 2.28 7.81
CA ARG A 194 -39.20 1.04 8.31
C ARG A 194 -38.91 0.92 9.79
N PRO A 195 -39.90 1.14 10.68
CA PRO A 195 -39.73 1.10 12.12
C PRO A 195 -39.82 -0.35 12.59
N SER A 196 -38.69 -1.00 12.91
CA SER A 196 -38.72 -2.20 13.79
C SER A 196 -37.37 -2.73 14.27
N THR A 197 -36.22 -2.17 13.89
CA THR A 197 -34.92 -2.67 14.41
C THR A 197 -34.13 -1.52 15.02
N SER A 198 -34.04 -1.54 16.35
CA SER A 198 -33.31 -0.57 17.17
C SER A 198 -31.81 -0.68 16.95
N CYS A 199 -31.22 0.27 16.21
CA CYS A 199 -29.81 0.60 16.33
C CYS A 199 -29.66 1.63 17.45
N SER A 200 -29.11 1.22 18.59
CA SER A 200 -28.73 2.13 19.67
C SER A 200 -27.37 2.74 19.37
N TRP A 201 -27.33 4.06 19.23
CA TRP A 201 -26.08 4.83 19.26
C TRP A 201 -25.44 4.72 20.66
N PRO A 202 -24.12 4.53 20.79
CA PRO A 202 -23.45 4.77 22.06
C PRO A 202 -23.52 6.27 22.36
N ARG A 203 -24.20 6.65 23.45
CA ARG A 203 -24.12 8.00 23.98
C ARG A 203 -22.72 8.15 24.58
N ASN A 204 -21.83 8.87 23.91
CA ASN A 204 -20.60 9.31 24.54
C ASN A 204 -20.98 10.21 25.72
N ALA A 205 -20.56 9.81 26.92
CA ALA A 205 -20.62 10.64 28.11
C ALA A 205 -19.67 11.82 27.93
N ALA A 206 -20.21 13.02 28.14
CA ALA A 206 -19.43 14.26 28.30
C ALA A 206 -18.74 14.29 29.67
#